data_AF-A0A6P5Z5J8-F1
#
_entry.id   AF-A0A6P5Z5J8-F1
#
_cell.length_a   1.000
_cell.length_b   1.000
_cell.length_c   1.000
_cell.angle_alpha   90.00
_cell.angle_beta   90.00
_cell.angle_gamma   90.00
#
_symmetry.space_group_name_H-M   'P 1'
#
loop_
_entity.id
_entity.type
_entity.pdbx_description
1 polymer ?
#
loop_
_entity_poly.entity_id
_entity_poly.type
_entity_poly.pdbx_seq_one_letter_code
_entity_poly.pdbx_strand_id
1 'polypeptide(L)'
;MASRSLNSNKKLFTLSLILLSSSLIILVIFFGSKYNVVDILKLETDQPQVFKNPRWFDLIEEEINGKKKIKVGLVNVNDEESEYKMHGSVVSTVHVHFSHVSKERKWEDFFPEWIAEDQNYDLPTCPEIPMPRLRDYRDLDIVVARVPCEGWTGKAGLRDVFRLQVNLVVANLLVESGWLTPDVHQTVYAVFIGDCGPMPELFRCDDLLRKVGDHWVYKPELRRLKQKVLMPLGSCQIAQPYGKTGKEAWRYYSADHARLKKLKYSSFHQREAYVTVLHSSEAYVCGAIALAQSIIQSNSTRDLLLLHDENISPKSLTGLRFAGWKTRQIERIRSHFAMKDSYNEWNYSKLRIWMLTWYDKVIFIDSDVLVFENMDSLFVYPQLSAAANDKTLFNSGVMVIEPSLCMFEDLMLKSFKVESYNGGDQGFLNEVFTWWHRLPSKVNFLKIFNGNKSEKIPDDLSAIHYLGLKPWMCYRDYDCNWDMKARQVFANDKAHEKWWQVYDAMPEKLQQYCGLTEHMNWRINKWRRIARNLRLPDEHWNIAVTDPRQYNLVQ
;
A
#
# COMPACT_ATOMS: atom_id res chain seq x y z
N MET A 1 45.89 22.69 -54.82
CA MET A 1 44.65 21.93 -55.12
C MET A 1 43.92 21.65 -53.81
N ALA A 2 42.58 21.55 -53.87
CA ALA A 2 41.65 21.21 -52.79
C ALA A 2 41.28 22.33 -51.79
N SER A 3 40.47 23.27 -52.25
CA SER A 3 39.49 23.99 -51.42
C SER A 3 38.11 23.69 -51.98
N ARG A 4 37.46 22.62 -51.50
CA ARG A 4 36.06 22.25 -51.75
C ARG A 4 35.72 21.03 -50.89
N SER A 5 35.10 21.22 -49.72
CA SER A 5 34.16 20.27 -49.09
C SER A 5 33.71 20.71 -47.68
N LEU A 6 33.09 21.90 -47.57
CA LEU A 6 32.34 22.25 -46.33
C LEU A 6 30.90 22.70 -46.60
N ASN A 7 30.52 22.84 -47.88
CA ASN A 7 29.20 23.33 -48.27
C ASN A 7 28.18 22.22 -48.57
N SER A 8 28.63 20.95 -48.69
CA SER A 8 27.76 19.82 -49.01
C SER A 8 27.03 19.26 -47.78
N ASN A 9 27.72 19.17 -46.63
CA ASN A 9 27.13 18.60 -45.41
C ASN A 9 26.11 19.52 -44.75
N LYS A 10 26.28 20.85 -44.82
CA LYS A 10 25.27 21.80 -44.37
C LYS A 10 24.00 21.72 -45.23
N LYS A 11 24.13 21.53 -46.55
CA LYS A 11 22.99 21.35 -47.45
C LYS A 11 22.26 20.04 -47.19
N LEU A 12 22.97 18.93 -46.93
CA LEU A 12 22.31 17.66 -46.58
C LEU A 12 21.58 17.75 -45.23
N PHE A 13 22.16 18.43 -44.25
CA PHE A 13 21.53 18.61 -42.93
C PHE A 13 20.29 19.50 -43.01
N THR A 14 20.34 20.61 -43.77
CA THR A 14 19.17 21.44 -43.99
C THR A 14 18.10 20.74 -44.82
N LEU A 15 18.47 19.93 -45.82
CA LEU A 15 17.51 19.13 -46.58
C LEU A 15 16.82 18.08 -45.69
N SER A 16 17.57 17.44 -44.78
CA SER A 16 17.04 16.48 -43.80
C SER A 16 16.07 17.14 -42.82
N LEU A 17 16.36 18.36 -42.35
CA LEU A 17 15.45 19.12 -41.49
C LEU A 17 14.17 19.54 -42.22
N ILE A 18 14.26 19.90 -43.50
CA ILE A 18 13.09 20.25 -44.33
C ILE A 18 12.24 19.00 -44.61
N LEU A 19 12.85 17.83 -44.82
CA LEU A 19 12.14 16.56 -44.98
C LEU A 19 11.45 16.12 -43.67
N LEU A 20 12.12 16.28 -42.53
CA LEU A 20 11.53 16.05 -41.21
C LEU A 20 10.38 17.02 -40.91
N SER A 21 10.52 18.31 -41.23
CA SER A 21 9.45 19.30 -40.99
C SER A 21 8.25 19.08 -41.92
N SER A 22 8.48 18.72 -43.18
CA SER A 22 7.40 18.42 -44.12
C SER A 22 6.66 17.12 -43.78
N SER A 23 7.37 16.08 -43.32
CA SER A 23 6.73 14.85 -42.81
C SER A 23 5.91 15.07 -41.53
N LEU A 24 6.34 15.97 -40.64
CA LEU A 24 5.57 16.37 -39.46
C LEU A 24 4.29 17.14 -39.84
N ILE A 25 4.37 18.02 -40.85
CA ILE A 25 3.22 18.78 -41.37
C ILE A 25 2.21 17.84 -42.04
N ILE A 26 2.67 16.83 -42.79
CA ILE A 26 1.79 15.82 -43.40
C ILE A 26 1.12 14.98 -42.31
N LEU A 27 1.81 14.63 -41.22
CA LEU A 27 1.21 13.96 -40.06
C LEU A 27 0.14 14.83 -39.36
N VAL A 28 0.35 16.14 -39.25
CA VAL A 28 -0.66 17.07 -38.72
C VAL A 28 -1.85 17.23 -39.68
N ILE A 29 -1.65 17.15 -41.00
CA ILE A 29 -2.73 17.26 -41.98
C ILE A 29 -3.55 15.97 -42.10
N PHE A 30 -2.91 14.79 -41.99
CA PHE A 30 -3.58 13.49 -42.13
C PHE A 30 -4.08 12.89 -40.81
N PHE A 31 -3.45 13.21 -39.67
CA PHE A 31 -3.84 12.73 -38.33
C PHE A 31 -4.26 13.86 -37.38
N GLY A 32 -4.27 15.11 -37.84
CA GLY A 32 -4.94 16.22 -37.15
C GLY A 32 -6.44 15.99 -37.15
N SER A 33 -6.91 15.30 -36.10
CA SER A 33 -8.31 15.16 -35.78
C SER A 33 -9.03 16.51 -35.90
N LYS A 34 -10.21 16.48 -36.52
CA LYS A 34 -11.20 17.54 -36.54
C LYS A 34 -11.51 18.02 -35.12
N TYR A 35 -10.73 18.97 -34.62
CA TYR A 35 -11.09 19.78 -33.46
C TYR A 35 -10.99 21.23 -33.92
N ASN A 36 -12.11 21.76 -34.40
CA ASN A 36 -12.28 23.19 -34.65
C ASN A 36 -12.16 23.94 -33.32
N VAL A 37 -10.99 24.53 -33.08
CA VAL A 37 -10.70 25.42 -31.94
C VAL A 37 -11.48 26.75 -32.04
N VAL A 38 -12.26 26.97 -33.10
CA VAL A 38 -13.02 28.20 -33.35
C VAL A 38 -14.50 28.09 -32.92
N ASP A 39 -15.00 26.92 -32.52
CA ASP A 39 -16.34 26.79 -31.91
C ASP A 39 -16.37 26.97 -30.38
N ILE A 40 -15.20 27.20 -29.73
CA ILE A 40 -15.07 27.33 -28.27
C ILE A 40 -15.22 28.80 -27.79
N LEU A 41 -15.44 29.76 -28.69
CA LEU A 41 -15.57 31.19 -28.35
C LEU A 41 -16.87 31.85 -28.82
N LYS A 42 -17.94 31.07 -29.02
CA LYS A 42 -19.28 31.64 -28.80
C LYS A 42 -19.55 31.59 -27.30
N LEU A 43 -19.29 32.71 -26.63
CA LEU A 43 -20.05 33.10 -25.46
C LEU A 43 -21.54 33.05 -25.84
N GLU A 44 -22.16 31.89 -25.64
CA GLU A 44 -23.59 31.84 -25.40
C GLU A 44 -23.81 32.67 -24.14
N THR A 45 -24.47 33.80 -24.34
CA THR A 45 -25.20 34.49 -23.28
C THR A 45 -26.16 33.47 -22.68
N ASP A 46 -25.73 32.84 -21.59
CA ASP A 46 -26.50 31.85 -20.85
C ASP A 46 -27.79 32.50 -20.34
N GLN A 47 -28.91 32.17 -20.98
CA GLN A 47 -30.14 32.01 -20.23
C GLN A 47 -29.96 30.77 -19.34
N PRO A 48 -30.38 30.81 -18.06
CA PRO A 48 -30.19 29.67 -17.17
C PRO A 48 -30.96 28.46 -17.70
N GLN A 49 -30.26 27.49 -18.29
CA GLN A 49 -30.83 26.16 -18.53
C GLN A 49 -31.08 25.51 -17.17
N VAL A 50 -32.35 25.48 -16.76
CA VAL A 50 -32.79 24.76 -15.58
C VAL A 50 -32.73 23.26 -15.90
N PHE A 51 -31.62 22.60 -15.55
CA PHE A 51 -31.56 21.14 -15.55
C PHE A 51 -32.57 20.60 -14.53
N LYS A 52 -33.38 19.61 -14.94
CA LYS A 52 -34.43 19.03 -14.09
C LYS A 52 -33.85 18.18 -12.94
N ASN A 53 -32.67 17.60 -13.17
CA ASN A 53 -31.91 16.78 -12.23
C ASN A 53 -30.42 17.18 -12.26
N PRO A 54 -29.67 17.00 -11.16
CA PRO A 54 -28.20 17.08 -11.14
C PRO A 54 -27.51 16.25 -12.22
N ARG A 55 -26.43 16.77 -12.81
CA ARG A 55 -25.67 16.10 -13.89
C ARG A 55 -25.14 14.71 -13.56
N TRP A 56 -24.91 14.40 -12.28
CA TRP A 56 -24.48 13.07 -11.87
C TRP A 56 -25.60 12.03 -11.99
N PHE A 57 -26.88 12.46 -11.95
CA PHE A 57 -28.03 11.57 -11.95
C PHE A 57 -28.30 10.96 -13.31
N ASP A 58 -28.17 11.75 -14.38
CA ASP A 58 -28.36 11.27 -15.76
C ASP A 58 -27.47 10.05 -16.06
N LEU A 59 -26.24 10.03 -15.51
CA LEU A 59 -25.30 8.91 -15.65
C LEU A 59 -25.76 7.63 -14.96
N ILE A 60 -26.46 7.77 -13.83
CA ILE A 60 -26.94 6.63 -13.05
C ILE A 60 -28.31 6.18 -13.58
N GLU A 61 -29.13 7.11 -14.08
CA GLU A 61 -30.43 6.82 -14.67
C GLU A 61 -30.30 5.88 -15.88
N GLU A 62 -29.28 6.09 -16.73
CA GLU A 62 -28.94 5.17 -17.83
C GLU A 62 -28.61 3.75 -17.34
N GLU A 63 -27.95 3.61 -16.18
CA GLU A 63 -27.55 2.33 -15.60
C GLU A 63 -28.67 1.64 -14.78
N ILE A 64 -29.60 2.41 -14.20
CA ILE A 64 -30.74 1.93 -13.40
C ILE A 64 -31.99 1.69 -14.28
N ASN A 65 -31.88 1.92 -15.60
CA ASN A 65 -32.98 1.95 -16.54
C ASN A 65 -33.92 0.72 -16.38
N GLY A 66 -35.17 0.98 -15.98
CA GLY A 66 -36.19 -0.05 -15.69
C GLY A 66 -36.77 -0.06 -14.27
N LYS A 67 -36.17 0.63 -13.28
CA LYS A 67 -36.80 0.81 -11.96
C LYS A 67 -37.88 1.91 -11.98
N LYS A 68 -39.08 1.59 -11.46
CA LYS A 68 -40.22 2.53 -11.40
C LYS A 68 -40.06 3.63 -10.34
N LYS A 69 -39.21 3.41 -9.32
CA LYS A 69 -38.91 4.36 -8.25
C LYS A 69 -37.44 4.21 -7.83
N ILE A 70 -36.75 5.33 -7.66
CA ILE A 70 -35.35 5.43 -7.23
C ILE A 70 -35.31 6.13 -5.88
N LYS A 71 -34.65 5.52 -4.89
CA LYS A 71 -34.51 6.06 -3.53
C LYS A 71 -33.10 6.58 -3.30
N VAL A 72 -32.98 7.86 -2.97
CA VAL A 72 -31.70 8.58 -2.78
C VAL A 72 -31.53 8.95 -1.31
N GLY A 73 -30.44 8.49 -0.69
CA GLY A 73 -30.05 8.88 0.66
C GLY A 73 -29.07 10.05 0.63
N LEU A 74 -29.37 11.15 1.33
CA LEU A 74 -28.52 12.34 1.41
C LEU A 74 -27.76 12.34 2.74
N VAL A 75 -26.42 12.35 2.70
CA VAL A 75 -25.51 12.30 3.85
C VAL A 75 -24.70 13.59 3.91
N ASN A 76 -24.79 14.34 5.01
CA ASN A 76 -24.05 15.60 5.19
C ASN A 76 -24.32 16.64 4.09
N VAL A 77 -25.52 16.63 3.48
CA VAL A 77 -25.96 17.62 2.47
C VAL A 77 -26.94 18.57 3.15
N ASN A 78 -26.78 19.88 2.94
CA ASN A 78 -27.61 20.89 3.57
C ASN A 78 -29.06 20.84 3.05
N ASP A 79 -30.03 20.98 3.96
CA ASP A 79 -31.46 20.95 3.64
C ASP A 79 -31.90 22.11 2.72
N GLU A 80 -31.10 23.16 2.60
CA GLU A 80 -31.39 24.33 1.75
C GLU A 80 -30.91 24.16 0.29
N GLU A 81 -30.10 23.15 -0.01
CA GLU A 81 -29.60 22.89 -1.36
C GLU A 81 -30.69 22.22 -2.23
N SER A 82 -31.56 23.05 -2.80
CA SER A 82 -32.70 22.62 -3.63
C SER A 82 -32.33 21.78 -4.86
N GLU A 83 -31.09 21.87 -5.34
CA GLU A 83 -30.59 21.11 -6.49
C GLU A 83 -30.59 19.59 -6.23
N TYR A 84 -30.44 19.16 -4.98
CA TYR A 84 -30.43 17.74 -4.60
C TYR A 84 -31.78 17.24 -4.10
N LYS A 85 -32.77 18.13 -3.93
CA LYS A 85 -34.16 17.75 -3.71
C LYS A 85 -34.79 17.42 -5.05
N MET A 86 -34.50 16.21 -5.55
CA MET A 86 -35.12 15.71 -6.78
C MET A 86 -36.62 15.51 -6.57
N HIS A 87 -37.41 16.50 -7.00
CA HIS A 87 -38.86 16.47 -6.93
C HIS A 87 -39.42 15.88 -8.23
N GLY A 88 -39.84 14.62 -8.18
CA GLY A 88 -40.48 13.93 -9.29
C GLY A 88 -41.20 12.66 -8.84
N SER A 89 -42.16 12.16 -9.61
CA SER A 89 -42.94 10.95 -9.29
C SER A 89 -42.10 9.65 -9.26
N VAL A 90 -40.86 9.71 -9.76
CA VAL A 90 -39.94 8.57 -9.91
C VAL A 90 -38.81 8.57 -8.88
N VAL A 91 -38.46 9.71 -8.27
CA VAL A 91 -37.32 9.82 -7.33
C VAL A 91 -37.80 10.25 -5.95
N SER A 92 -37.39 9.53 -4.91
CA SER A 92 -37.65 9.89 -3.52
C SER A 92 -36.35 10.11 -2.77
N THR A 93 -36.20 11.27 -2.13
CA THR A 93 -35.02 11.62 -1.33
C THR A 93 -35.27 11.41 0.16
N VAL A 94 -34.26 10.95 0.89
CA VAL A 94 -34.29 10.77 2.35
C VAL A 94 -33.01 11.36 2.95
N HIS A 95 -33.15 12.28 3.91
CA HIS A 95 -32.01 12.81 4.65
C HIS A 95 -31.57 11.82 5.72
N VAL A 96 -30.29 11.46 5.71
CA VAL A 96 -29.68 10.57 6.70
C VAL A 96 -29.21 11.42 7.87
N HIS A 97 -29.87 11.26 9.01
CA HIS A 97 -29.55 12.00 10.22
C HIS A 97 -28.63 11.17 11.12
N PHE A 98 -27.52 11.78 11.51
CA PHE A 98 -26.56 11.22 12.48
C PHE A 98 -25.87 12.36 13.22
N SER A 99 -25.46 12.12 14.46
CA SER A 99 -24.70 13.10 15.24
C SER A 99 -23.27 13.18 14.72
N HIS A 100 -22.71 14.37 14.60
CA HIS A 100 -21.30 14.51 14.23
C HIS A 100 -20.41 14.03 15.38
N VAL A 101 -19.27 13.43 15.03
CA VAL A 101 -18.22 13.13 16.00
C VAL A 101 -17.77 14.41 16.72
N SER A 102 -17.52 14.31 18.02
CA SER A 102 -17.07 15.47 18.81
C SER A 102 -15.77 16.04 18.25
N LYS A 103 -15.69 17.38 18.16
CA LYS A 103 -14.46 18.09 17.76
C LYS A 103 -13.29 17.86 18.73
N GLU A 104 -13.57 17.33 19.93
CA GLU A 104 -12.54 16.96 20.91
C GLU A 104 -11.84 15.65 20.55
N ARG A 105 -12.47 14.79 19.75
CA ARG A 105 -11.87 13.53 19.29
C ARG A 105 -10.83 13.82 18.22
N LYS A 106 -9.62 13.34 18.45
CA LYS A 106 -8.49 13.54 17.55
C LYS A 106 -8.17 12.27 16.77
N TRP A 107 -7.41 12.41 15.69
CA TRP A 107 -6.98 11.25 14.89
C TRP A 107 -6.18 10.25 15.73
N GLU A 108 -5.35 10.75 16.65
CA GLU A 108 -4.53 9.95 17.57
C GLU A 108 -5.35 9.07 18.51
N ASP A 109 -6.60 9.45 18.83
CA ASP A 109 -7.49 8.63 19.67
C ASP A 109 -7.89 7.33 18.94
N PHE A 110 -7.93 7.37 17.60
CA PHE A 110 -8.25 6.21 16.76
C PHE A 110 -7.00 5.51 16.23
N PHE A 111 -5.88 6.22 16.16
CA PHE A 111 -4.61 5.72 15.65
C PHE A 111 -3.49 5.94 16.67
N PRO A 112 -3.57 5.33 17.87
CA PRO A 112 -2.54 5.52 18.89
C PRO A 112 -1.23 4.85 18.47
N GLU A 113 -0.09 5.36 18.94
CA GLU A 113 1.22 4.75 18.70
C GLU A 113 1.28 3.31 19.25
N TRP A 114 0.84 3.15 20.49
CA TRP A 114 0.93 1.90 21.22
C TRP A 114 -0.45 1.42 21.67
N ILE A 115 -0.62 0.10 21.67
CA ILE A 115 -1.76 -0.60 22.28
C ILE A 115 -1.24 -1.82 23.05
N ALA A 116 -1.98 -2.25 24.06
CA ALA A 116 -1.74 -3.55 24.68
C ALA A 116 -2.20 -4.67 23.71
N GLU A 117 -1.28 -5.53 23.32
CA GLU A 117 -1.54 -6.66 22.40
C GLU A 117 -1.63 -8.02 23.12
N ASP A 118 -1.16 -8.11 24.36
CA ASP A 118 -1.18 -9.35 25.11
C ASP A 118 -2.57 -9.65 25.72
N GLN A 119 -2.81 -10.92 26.04
CA GLN A 119 -4.08 -11.38 26.61
C GLN A 119 -4.22 -11.05 28.11
N ASN A 120 -3.19 -10.47 28.74
CA ASN A 120 -3.19 -10.15 30.16
C ASN A 120 -3.85 -8.79 30.44
N TYR A 121 -4.10 -7.99 29.40
CA TYR A 121 -4.84 -6.74 29.48
C TYR A 121 -6.22 -6.87 28.80
N ASP A 122 -7.14 -5.99 29.20
CA ASP A 122 -8.40 -5.82 28.49
C ASP A 122 -8.11 -5.44 27.03
N LEU A 123 -8.76 -6.15 26.09
CA LEU A 123 -8.58 -5.89 24.67
C LEU A 123 -8.92 -4.42 24.39
N PRO A 124 -7.99 -3.64 23.80
CA PRO A 124 -8.19 -2.22 23.61
C PRO A 124 -9.42 -1.99 22.73
N THR A 125 -10.14 -0.89 22.98
CA THR A 125 -11.29 -0.47 22.19
C THR A 125 -11.08 0.90 21.57
N CYS A 126 -11.55 1.02 20.33
CA CYS A 126 -11.59 2.32 19.68
C CYS A 126 -12.71 3.17 20.29
N PRO A 127 -12.54 4.51 20.37
CA PRO A 127 -13.64 5.40 20.67
C PRO A 127 -14.81 5.17 19.72
N GLU A 128 -16.04 5.36 20.18
CA GLU A 128 -17.21 5.26 19.32
C GLU A 128 -17.31 6.49 18.40
N ILE A 129 -17.62 6.23 17.13
CA ILE A 129 -18.07 7.25 16.17
C ILE A 129 -19.59 7.11 16.03
N PRO A 130 -20.38 8.17 16.22
CA PRO A 130 -21.83 8.07 16.06
C PRO A 130 -22.18 7.65 14.63
N MET A 131 -23.06 6.66 14.50
CA MET A 131 -23.57 6.17 13.21
C MET A 131 -25.10 6.32 13.16
N PRO A 132 -25.71 6.54 11.99
CA PRO A 132 -27.15 6.49 11.85
C PRO A 132 -27.66 5.08 12.15
N ARG A 133 -28.93 4.98 12.55
CA ARG A 133 -29.61 3.69 12.64
C ARG A 133 -29.86 3.16 11.24
N LEU A 134 -28.94 2.34 10.73
CA LEU A 134 -28.93 1.85 9.34
C LEU A 134 -30.26 1.22 8.90
N ARG A 135 -30.97 0.57 9.83
CA ARG A 135 -32.28 -0.06 9.56
C ARG A 135 -33.36 0.93 9.11
N ASP A 136 -33.23 2.20 9.48
CA ASP A 136 -34.18 3.26 9.13
C ASP A 136 -33.99 3.72 7.67
N TYR A 137 -32.84 3.37 7.07
CA TYR A 137 -32.40 3.83 5.75
C TYR A 137 -32.18 2.67 4.77
N ARG A 138 -33.01 1.63 4.82
CA ARG A 138 -32.95 0.50 3.89
C ARG A 138 -33.45 0.85 2.49
N ASP A 139 -33.11 -0.02 1.55
CA ASP A 139 -33.58 0.02 0.16
C ASP A 139 -33.17 1.30 -0.60
N LEU A 140 -32.02 1.89 -0.26
CA LEU A 140 -31.44 2.98 -1.04
C LEU A 140 -30.84 2.43 -2.34
N ASP A 141 -31.07 3.14 -3.44
CA ASP A 141 -30.45 2.88 -4.73
C ASP A 141 -29.17 3.71 -4.90
N ILE A 142 -29.15 4.90 -4.31
CA ILE A 142 -28.07 5.88 -4.43
C ILE A 142 -27.85 6.54 -3.07
N VAL A 143 -26.59 6.67 -2.66
CA VAL A 143 -26.18 7.46 -1.49
C VAL A 143 -25.33 8.63 -1.97
N VAL A 144 -25.82 9.85 -1.75
CA VAL A 144 -25.12 11.09 -2.08
C VAL A 144 -24.55 11.70 -0.80
N ALA A 145 -23.27 12.03 -0.80
CA ALA A 145 -22.59 12.56 0.38
C ALA A 145 -21.68 13.73 0.08
N ARG A 146 -21.79 14.81 0.84
CA ARG A 146 -20.80 15.90 0.81
C ARG A 146 -19.63 15.54 1.71
N VAL A 147 -18.44 15.43 1.14
CA VAL A 147 -17.24 15.10 1.89
C VAL A 147 -16.69 16.36 2.55
N PRO A 148 -16.54 16.41 3.88
CA PRO A 148 -15.88 17.53 4.53
C PRO A 148 -14.41 17.55 4.09
N CYS A 149 -13.97 18.67 3.52
CA CYS A 149 -12.57 18.87 3.19
C CYS A 149 -12.19 20.36 3.22
N GLU A 150 -11.12 20.68 3.95
CA GLU A 150 -10.51 22.01 4.00
C GLU A 150 -9.23 22.11 3.12
N GLY A 151 -9.07 21.17 2.17
CA GLY A 151 -7.93 21.11 1.23
C GLY A 151 -6.98 19.91 1.45
N TRP A 152 -5.85 19.90 0.75
CA TRP A 152 -4.85 18.80 0.74
C TRP A 152 -3.63 19.07 1.62
N THR A 153 -3.73 19.96 2.61
CA THR A 153 -2.55 20.32 3.43
C THR A 153 -2.42 19.39 4.63
N GLY A 154 -1.18 19.07 5.04
CA GLY A 154 -0.92 18.19 6.20
C GLY A 154 -1.44 18.71 7.55
N LYS A 155 -1.95 19.94 7.63
CA LYS A 155 -2.58 20.53 8.82
C LYS A 155 -4.11 20.54 8.78
N ALA A 156 -4.73 20.28 7.62
CA ALA A 156 -6.18 20.24 7.46
C ALA A 156 -6.55 19.40 6.22
N GLY A 157 -7.16 18.22 6.43
CA GLY A 157 -7.95 17.53 5.39
C GLY A 157 -7.86 16.00 5.31
N LEU A 158 -6.67 15.39 5.46
CA LEU A 158 -6.51 13.94 5.18
C LEU A 158 -6.72 13.02 6.40
N ARG A 159 -6.24 13.45 7.57
CA ARG A 159 -6.42 12.78 8.86
C ARG A 159 -7.50 13.48 9.67
N ASP A 160 -8.71 13.50 9.11
CA ASP A 160 -9.88 14.16 9.69
C ASP A 160 -10.94 13.13 10.11
N VAL A 161 -11.31 13.16 11.40
CA VAL A 161 -12.22 12.15 11.99
C VAL A 161 -13.65 12.32 11.44
N PHE A 162 -14.09 13.54 11.14
CA PHE A 162 -15.41 13.78 10.58
C PHE A 162 -15.51 13.32 9.12
N ARG A 163 -14.44 13.50 8.34
CA ARG A 163 -14.29 12.92 7.00
C ARG A 163 -14.35 11.41 7.05
N LEU A 164 -13.64 10.77 7.99
CA LEU A 164 -13.73 9.34 8.20
C LEU A 164 -15.17 8.90 8.56
N GLN A 165 -15.84 9.61 9.48
CA GLN A 165 -17.22 9.34 9.84
C GLN A 165 -18.14 9.39 8.62
N VAL A 166 -18.12 10.46 7.82
CA VAL A 166 -18.97 10.60 6.62
C VAL A 166 -18.75 9.45 5.65
N ASN A 167 -17.49 9.09 5.37
CA ASN A 167 -17.18 7.99 4.45
C ASN A 167 -17.66 6.63 5.00
N LEU A 168 -17.53 6.39 6.31
CA LEU A 168 -18.04 5.18 6.95
C LEU A 168 -19.56 5.12 6.99
N VAL A 169 -20.26 6.24 7.19
CA VAL A 169 -21.72 6.31 7.11
C VAL A 169 -22.19 5.89 5.73
N VAL A 170 -21.58 6.44 4.67
CA VAL A 170 -21.91 6.06 3.29
C VAL A 170 -21.63 4.58 3.06
N ALA A 171 -20.45 4.08 3.45
CA ALA A 171 -20.09 2.68 3.27
C ALA A 171 -21.08 1.72 3.96
N ASN A 172 -21.48 2.02 5.20
CA ASN A 172 -22.44 1.20 5.94
C ASN A 172 -23.86 1.25 5.34
N LEU A 173 -24.31 2.40 4.83
CA LEU A 173 -25.61 2.51 4.16
C LEU A 173 -25.67 1.71 2.86
N LEU A 174 -24.58 1.76 2.08
CA LEU A 174 -24.45 0.98 0.84
C LEU A 174 -24.50 -0.51 1.12
N VAL A 175 -23.78 -0.98 2.15
CA VAL A 175 -23.80 -2.38 2.57
C VAL A 175 -25.19 -2.78 3.08
N GLU A 176 -25.81 -2.01 3.97
CA GLU A 176 -27.15 -2.33 4.50
C GLU A 176 -28.23 -2.34 3.40
N SER A 177 -28.16 -1.41 2.43
CA SER A 177 -29.15 -1.33 1.34
C SER A 177 -28.89 -2.33 0.22
N GLY A 178 -27.63 -2.67 -0.03
CA GLY A 178 -27.23 -3.56 -1.11
C GLY A 178 -27.30 -5.05 -0.76
N TRP A 179 -27.23 -5.40 0.52
CA TRP A 179 -27.11 -6.79 0.98
C TRP A 179 -28.45 -7.43 1.32
N LEU A 180 -29.09 -8.08 0.34
CA LEU A 180 -30.41 -8.69 0.51
C LEU A 180 -30.33 -10.04 1.26
N THR A 181 -29.43 -10.91 0.84
CA THR A 181 -29.15 -12.21 1.47
C THR A 181 -27.64 -12.50 1.39
N PRO A 182 -27.08 -13.51 2.09
CA PRO A 182 -25.65 -13.81 2.03
C PRO A 182 -25.06 -13.97 0.61
N ASP A 183 -25.88 -14.42 -0.35
CA ASP A 183 -25.45 -14.71 -1.73
C ASP A 183 -26.01 -13.72 -2.77
N VAL A 184 -27.01 -12.91 -2.42
CA VAL A 184 -27.70 -12.00 -3.35
C VAL A 184 -27.56 -10.55 -2.89
N HIS A 185 -27.04 -9.72 -3.79
CA HIS A 185 -26.80 -8.30 -3.56
C HIS A 185 -27.37 -7.51 -4.74
N GLN A 186 -27.96 -6.36 -4.47
CA GLN A 186 -28.32 -5.40 -5.50
C GLN A 186 -27.24 -4.33 -5.63
N THR A 187 -27.11 -3.73 -6.81
CA THR A 187 -26.20 -2.61 -7.02
C THR A 187 -26.74 -1.36 -6.33
N VAL A 188 -25.88 -0.70 -5.56
CA VAL A 188 -26.14 0.60 -4.94
C VAL A 188 -25.01 1.54 -5.31
N TYR A 189 -25.34 2.76 -5.72
CA TYR A 189 -24.35 3.74 -6.18
C TYR A 189 -23.98 4.72 -5.08
N ALA A 190 -22.73 5.20 -5.10
CA ALA A 190 -22.27 6.24 -4.19
C ALA A 190 -21.89 7.49 -5.00
N VAL A 191 -22.33 8.66 -4.56
CA VAL A 191 -21.98 9.94 -5.17
C VAL A 191 -21.36 10.83 -4.12
N PHE A 192 -20.10 11.20 -4.31
CA PHE A 192 -19.41 12.11 -3.40
C PHE A 192 -19.31 13.51 -4.00
N ILE A 193 -19.61 14.52 -3.19
CA ILE A 193 -19.53 15.93 -3.56
C ILE A 193 -18.32 16.55 -2.86
N GLY A 194 -17.45 17.20 -3.64
CA GLY A 194 -16.31 17.97 -3.16
C GLY A 194 -14.98 17.59 -3.83
N ASP A 195 -14.06 18.55 -3.88
CA ASP A 195 -12.82 18.44 -4.63
C ASP A 195 -11.87 17.35 -4.14
N CYS A 196 -11.91 17.03 -2.86
CA CYS A 196 -11.02 16.04 -2.25
C CYS A 196 -11.45 14.59 -2.51
N GLY A 197 -12.69 14.37 -2.94
CA GLY A 197 -13.24 13.03 -3.13
C GLY A 197 -13.32 12.20 -1.84
N PRO A 198 -13.81 10.95 -1.95
CA PRO A 198 -13.91 10.05 -0.81
C PRO A 198 -12.54 9.52 -0.34
N MET A 199 -12.54 8.78 0.76
CA MET A 199 -11.36 8.05 1.22
C MET A 199 -11.04 6.88 0.28
N PRO A 200 -9.87 6.86 -0.39
CA PRO A 200 -9.52 5.84 -1.37
C PRO A 200 -9.41 4.43 -0.77
N GLU A 201 -9.27 4.32 0.54
CA GLU A 201 -9.22 3.05 1.29
C GLU A 201 -10.59 2.40 1.46
N LEU A 202 -11.67 3.16 1.27
CA LEU A 202 -13.06 2.69 1.26
C LEU A 202 -13.60 2.64 -0.16
N PHE A 203 -13.38 3.68 -0.95
CA PHE A 203 -13.92 3.84 -2.30
C PHE A 203 -12.77 3.81 -3.30
N ARG A 204 -12.53 2.63 -3.86
CA ARG A 204 -11.43 2.39 -4.79
C ARG A 204 -11.70 3.12 -6.10
N CYS A 205 -10.66 3.67 -6.70
CA CYS A 205 -10.78 4.27 -8.02
C CYS A 205 -11.12 3.25 -9.12
N ASP A 206 -10.91 1.95 -8.88
CA ASP A 206 -11.41 0.85 -9.73
C ASP A 206 -12.94 0.85 -9.84
N ASP A 207 -13.63 1.35 -8.80
CA ASP A 207 -15.10 1.39 -8.72
C ASP A 207 -15.66 2.75 -9.18
N LEU A 208 -14.80 3.69 -9.58
CA LEU A 208 -15.20 5.02 -10.04
C LEU A 208 -15.74 4.91 -11.48
N LEU A 209 -17.02 5.25 -11.66
CA LEU A 209 -17.64 5.32 -12.99
C LEU A 209 -17.22 6.59 -13.73
N ARG A 210 -17.35 7.74 -13.07
CA ARG A 210 -17.04 9.05 -13.67
C ARG A 210 -16.88 10.13 -12.62
N LYS A 211 -16.06 11.13 -12.95
CA LYS A 211 -16.05 12.43 -12.27
C LYS A 211 -16.70 13.49 -13.16
N VAL A 212 -17.65 14.25 -12.63
CA VAL A 212 -18.33 15.35 -13.32
C VAL A 212 -18.32 16.57 -12.41
N GLY A 213 -17.57 17.61 -12.75
CA GLY A 213 -17.37 18.75 -11.86
C GLY A 213 -16.75 18.31 -10.53
N ASP A 214 -17.41 18.62 -9.42
CA ASP A 214 -17.06 18.22 -8.05
C ASP A 214 -17.74 16.91 -7.59
N HIS A 215 -18.48 16.23 -8.49
CA HIS A 215 -19.15 14.95 -8.20
C HIS A 215 -18.31 13.76 -8.63
N TRP A 216 -18.21 12.77 -7.74
CA TRP A 216 -17.54 11.50 -7.99
C TRP A 216 -18.56 10.36 -7.86
N VAL A 217 -18.84 9.68 -8.97
CA VAL A 217 -19.86 8.63 -9.05
C VAL A 217 -19.20 7.26 -9.03
N TYR A 218 -19.53 6.44 -8.04
CA TYR A 218 -18.99 5.10 -7.84
C TYR A 218 -20.07 4.02 -7.96
N LYS A 219 -19.63 2.85 -8.43
CA LYS A 219 -20.35 1.57 -8.37
C LYS A 219 -19.52 0.59 -7.53
N PRO A 220 -19.61 0.67 -6.19
CA PRO A 220 -18.72 -0.08 -5.30
C PRO A 220 -18.95 -1.59 -5.36
N GLU A 221 -17.86 -2.36 -5.25
CA GLU A 221 -17.97 -3.80 -5.03
C GLU A 221 -18.36 -4.07 -3.57
N LEU A 222 -19.62 -4.45 -3.35
CA LEU A 222 -20.20 -4.51 -2.01
C LEU A 222 -19.50 -5.52 -1.09
N ARG A 223 -18.97 -6.63 -1.61
CA ARG A 223 -18.33 -7.65 -0.75
C ARG A 223 -17.04 -7.12 -0.13
N ARG A 224 -16.22 -6.42 -0.91
CA ARG A 224 -15.02 -5.70 -0.44
C ARG A 224 -15.40 -4.58 0.52
N LEU A 225 -16.43 -3.80 0.20
CA LEU A 225 -16.88 -2.71 1.07
C LEU A 225 -17.41 -3.26 2.41
N LYS A 226 -18.13 -4.38 2.39
CA LYS A 226 -18.57 -5.08 3.60
C LYS A 226 -17.38 -5.54 4.44
N GLN A 227 -16.34 -6.09 3.82
CA GLN A 227 -15.11 -6.44 4.52
C GLN A 227 -14.48 -5.24 5.22
N LYS A 228 -14.49 -4.07 4.56
CA LYS A 228 -13.98 -2.83 5.15
C LYS A 228 -14.77 -2.35 6.35
N VAL A 229 -16.10 -2.29 6.27
CA VAL A 229 -16.92 -1.77 7.39
C VAL A 229 -16.95 -2.68 8.61
N LEU A 230 -16.54 -3.95 8.47
CA LEU A 230 -16.37 -4.88 9.58
C LEU A 230 -14.99 -4.77 10.27
N MET A 231 -14.04 -4.05 9.68
CA MET A 231 -12.76 -3.79 10.33
C MET A 231 -12.92 -2.77 11.47
N PRO A 232 -12.03 -2.77 12.48
CA PRO A 232 -12.00 -1.71 13.49
C PRO A 232 -11.94 -0.32 12.86
N LEU A 233 -12.56 0.66 13.55
CA LEU A 233 -12.64 2.05 13.09
C LEU A 233 -11.27 2.70 12.86
N GLY A 234 -10.26 2.27 13.63
CA GLY A 234 -8.88 2.71 13.47
C GLY A 234 -7.90 1.68 14.04
N SER A 235 -6.63 2.06 14.11
CA SER A 235 -5.55 1.20 14.60
C SER A 235 -5.52 1.04 16.13
N CYS A 236 -6.47 1.60 16.88
CA CYS A 236 -6.65 1.42 18.33
C CYS A 236 -6.98 -0.02 18.74
N GLN A 237 -7.22 -0.93 17.79
CA GLN A 237 -7.42 -2.35 18.04
C GLN A 237 -6.67 -3.17 17.00
N ILE A 238 -6.28 -4.38 17.38
CA ILE A 238 -5.84 -5.38 16.40
C ILE A 238 -7.01 -5.75 15.49
N ALA A 239 -6.76 -5.70 14.19
CA ALA A 239 -7.69 -6.15 13.17
C ALA A 239 -7.98 -7.64 13.38
N GLN A 240 -9.25 -7.98 13.53
CA GLN A 240 -9.68 -9.37 13.67
C GLN A 240 -9.92 -9.96 12.26
N PRO A 241 -9.44 -11.18 11.99
CA PRO A 241 -9.64 -11.81 10.68
C PRO A 241 -11.11 -12.20 10.43
N TYR A 242 -11.95 -12.22 11.48
CA TYR A 242 -13.36 -12.59 11.43
C TYR A 242 -14.21 -11.61 12.25
N GLY A 243 -15.38 -11.22 11.73
CA GLY A 243 -16.34 -10.41 12.47
C GLY A 243 -16.74 -11.10 13.78
N LYS A 244 -16.54 -10.41 14.92
CA LYS A 244 -16.76 -10.91 16.30
C LYS A 244 -18.14 -11.54 16.57
N THR A 245 -19.11 -11.40 15.68
CA THR A 245 -20.50 -11.83 15.90
C THR A 245 -20.81 -13.27 15.49
N GLY A 246 -19.85 -14.02 14.94
CA GLY A 246 -20.04 -15.45 14.62
C GLY A 246 -21.12 -15.77 13.56
N LYS A 247 -21.79 -14.74 13.02
CA LYS A 247 -22.81 -14.85 11.96
C LYS A 247 -22.27 -14.54 10.57
N GLU A 248 -21.05 -14.02 10.48
CA GLU A 248 -20.43 -13.55 9.24
C GLU A 248 -19.11 -14.28 9.02
N ALA A 249 -19.14 -15.61 9.17
CA ALA A 249 -18.07 -16.45 8.67
C ALA A 249 -17.95 -16.15 7.17
N TRP A 250 -16.85 -15.50 6.78
CA TRP A 250 -16.42 -15.36 5.40
C TRP A 250 -16.19 -16.76 4.83
N ARG A 251 -17.28 -17.43 4.44
CA ARG A 251 -17.32 -18.84 4.02
C ARG A 251 -16.58 -19.12 2.73
N TYR A 252 -15.99 -18.10 2.11
CA TYR A 252 -15.17 -18.28 0.91
C TYR A 252 -13.66 -18.28 1.17
N TYR A 253 -13.18 -17.62 2.23
CA TYR A 253 -11.74 -17.34 2.39
C TYR A 253 -10.97 -18.40 3.21
N SER A 254 -11.63 -19.15 4.11
CA SER A 254 -10.89 -20.06 5.00
C SER A 254 -11.46 -21.48 5.20
N ALA A 255 -12.71 -21.77 4.85
CA ALA A 255 -13.39 -22.97 5.38
C ALA A 255 -13.68 -24.11 4.39
N ASP A 256 -13.54 -23.91 3.07
CA ASP A 256 -14.21 -24.83 2.12
C ASP A 256 -13.31 -25.52 1.08
N HIS A 257 -11.99 -25.61 1.29
CA HIS A 257 -11.15 -26.47 0.44
C HIS A 257 -11.64 -27.95 0.45
N ALA A 258 -12.23 -28.41 1.55
CA ALA A 258 -12.77 -29.76 1.68
C ALA A 258 -14.16 -29.95 1.03
N ARG A 259 -15.00 -28.91 0.98
CA ARG A 259 -16.38 -28.98 0.46
C ARG A 259 -16.49 -28.52 -1.00
N LEU A 260 -15.61 -27.62 -1.46
CA LEU A 260 -15.47 -27.22 -2.87
C LEU A 260 -14.91 -28.35 -3.74
N LYS A 261 -14.18 -29.32 -3.18
CA LYS A 261 -13.86 -30.58 -3.88
C LYS A 261 -15.12 -31.38 -4.27
N LYS A 262 -16.25 -31.17 -3.57
CA LYS A 262 -17.51 -31.90 -3.78
C LYS A 262 -18.44 -31.25 -4.80
N LEU A 263 -18.24 -29.96 -5.11
CA LEU A 263 -19.02 -29.22 -6.09
C LEU A 263 -18.12 -28.97 -7.30
N LYS A 264 -18.40 -29.62 -8.44
CA LYS A 264 -17.64 -29.50 -9.71
C LYS A 264 -17.77 -28.12 -10.39
N TYR A 265 -17.73 -27.03 -9.62
CA TYR A 265 -17.63 -25.66 -10.12
C TYR A 265 -16.18 -25.20 -10.00
N SER A 266 -15.67 -24.64 -11.09
CA SER A 266 -14.27 -24.28 -11.37
C SER A 266 -13.51 -23.63 -10.19
N SER A 267 -12.45 -24.32 -9.76
CA SER A 267 -11.07 -23.86 -9.48
C SER A 267 -10.71 -22.35 -9.43
N PHE A 268 -11.51 -21.45 -8.85
CA PHE A 268 -11.02 -20.12 -8.48
C PHE A 268 -10.16 -20.21 -7.21
N HIS A 269 -8.91 -20.69 -7.36
CA HIS A 269 -7.90 -20.46 -6.35
C HIS A 269 -7.57 -18.97 -6.37
N GLN A 270 -7.70 -18.30 -5.23
CA GLN A 270 -7.26 -16.91 -5.10
C GLN A 270 -5.76 -16.85 -5.40
N ARG A 271 -5.40 -15.94 -6.29
CA ARG A 271 -4.02 -15.76 -6.72
C ARG A 271 -3.35 -14.87 -5.69
N GLU A 272 -2.53 -15.48 -4.86
CA GLU A 272 -1.91 -14.85 -3.70
C GLU A 272 -0.41 -15.06 -3.73
N ALA A 273 0.35 -14.01 -3.38
CA ALA A 273 1.80 -14.08 -3.36
C ALA A 273 2.42 -13.26 -2.22
N TYR A 274 3.53 -13.76 -1.69
CA TYR A 274 4.51 -12.93 -1.01
C TYR A 274 5.34 -12.19 -2.05
N VAL A 275 5.53 -10.89 -1.83
CA VAL A 275 6.23 -10.01 -2.77
C VAL A 275 7.37 -9.31 -2.06
N THR A 276 8.55 -9.27 -2.68
CA THR A 276 9.65 -8.39 -2.27
C THR A 276 10.19 -7.61 -3.47
N VAL A 277 10.92 -6.52 -3.20
CA VAL A 277 11.48 -5.63 -4.22
C VAL A 277 12.96 -5.42 -3.94
N LEU A 278 13.80 -5.67 -4.95
CA LEU A 278 15.22 -5.30 -4.95
C LEU A 278 15.45 -4.23 -6.01
N HIS A 279 16.17 -3.17 -5.66
CA HIS A 279 16.53 -2.13 -6.62
C HIS A 279 17.86 -1.47 -6.22
N SER A 280 18.51 -0.82 -7.19
CA SER A 280 19.73 -0.02 -7.05
C SER A 280 21.00 -0.76 -6.59
N SER A 281 20.92 -1.90 -5.91
CA SER A 281 22.09 -2.56 -5.30
C SER A 281 21.88 -4.06 -5.07
N GLU A 282 22.96 -4.84 -5.21
CA GLU A 282 23.00 -6.26 -4.85
C GLU A 282 23.12 -6.51 -3.33
N ALA A 283 23.28 -5.45 -2.52
CA ALA A 283 23.50 -5.56 -1.08
C ALA A 283 22.39 -6.31 -0.31
N TYR A 284 21.20 -6.44 -0.90
CA TYR A 284 20.03 -7.09 -0.31
C TYR A 284 19.71 -8.46 -0.95
N VAL A 285 20.52 -8.95 -1.89
CA VAL A 285 20.32 -10.27 -2.53
C VAL A 285 20.32 -11.38 -1.48
N CYS A 286 21.28 -11.38 -0.56
CA CYS A 286 21.34 -12.35 0.53
C CYS A 286 20.11 -12.27 1.45
N GLY A 287 19.64 -11.06 1.76
CA GLY A 287 18.43 -10.85 2.54
C GLY A 287 17.19 -11.44 1.86
N ALA A 288 17.01 -11.18 0.56
CA ALA A 288 15.91 -11.76 -0.21
C ALA A 288 15.98 -13.30 -0.32
N ILE A 289 17.17 -13.88 -0.42
CA ILE A 289 17.35 -15.34 -0.37
C ILE A 289 16.92 -15.87 1.00
N ALA A 290 17.40 -15.28 2.10
CA ALA A 290 17.03 -15.68 3.45
C ALA A 290 15.52 -15.53 3.69
N LEU A 291 14.90 -14.45 3.21
CA LEU A 291 13.46 -14.24 3.27
C LEU A 291 12.70 -15.38 2.58
N ALA A 292 13.02 -15.70 1.32
CA ALA A 292 12.35 -16.82 0.62
C ALA A 292 12.51 -18.14 1.37
N GLN A 293 13.72 -18.45 1.84
CA GLN A 293 13.98 -19.68 2.57
C GLN A 293 13.17 -19.74 3.88
N SER A 294 13.08 -18.61 4.60
CA SER A 294 12.28 -18.52 5.83
C SER A 294 10.77 -18.69 5.59
N ILE A 295 10.22 -18.16 4.48
CA ILE A 295 8.82 -18.36 4.08
C ILE A 295 8.56 -19.83 3.69
N ILE A 296 9.49 -20.45 2.96
CA ILE A 296 9.37 -21.86 2.56
C ILE A 296 9.43 -22.78 3.79
N GLN A 297 10.35 -22.51 4.72
CA GLN A 297 10.51 -23.28 5.95
C GLN A 297 9.29 -23.15 6.89
N SER A 298 8.53 -22.05 6.79
CA SER A 298 7.25 -21.90 7.50
C SER A 298 6.07 -22.64 6.82
N ASN A 299 6.33 -23.44 5.78
CA ASN A 299 5.34 -24.22 5.03
C ASN A 299 4.26 -23.39 4.33
N SER A 300 4.59 -22.18 3.85
CA SER A 300 3.66 -21.42 3.02
C SER A 300 3.37 -22.13 1.70
N THR A 301 2.13 -21.96 1.23
CA THR A 301 1.66 -22.50 -0.07
C THR A 301 1.56 -21.43 -1.16
N ARG A 302 1.96 -20.19 -0.86
CA ARG A 302 1.72 -19.02 -1.71
C ARG A 302 2.89 -18.77 -2.64
N ASP A 303 2.60 -18.09 -3.74
CA ASP A 303 3.62 -17.75 -4.71
C ASP A 303 4.66 -16.81 -4.09
N LEU A 304 5.92 -16.97 -4.49
CA LEU A 304 7.00 -16.04 -4.16
C LEU A 304 7.33 -15.22 -5.40
N LEU A 305 7.10 -13.90 -5.37
CA LEU A 305 7.44 -12.98 -6.45
C LEU A 305 8.45 -11.91 -6.00
N LEU A 306 9.55 -11.78 -6.73
CA LEU A 306 10.55 -10.74 -6.52
C LEU A 306 10.57 -9.79 -7.71
N LEU A 307 10.34 -8.50 -7.44
CA LEU A 307 10.55 -7.43 -8.41
C LEU A 307 12.00 -6.96 -8.33
N HIS A 308 12.66 -6.80 -9.48
CA HIS A 308 14.04 -6.29 -9.52
C HIS A 308 14.24 -5.29 -10.65
N ASP A 309 15.25 -4.43 -10.54
CA ASP A 309 15.70 -3.61 -11.66
C ASP A 309 16.88 -4.27 -12.40
N GLU A 310 17.51 -3.51 -13.30
CA GLU A 310 18.68 -3.93 -14.06
C GLU A 310 19.97 -4.02 -13.24
N ASN A 311 19.98 -3.52 -11.98
CA ASN A 311 21.17 -3.50 -11.13
C ASN A 311 21.41 -4.85 -10.41
N ILE A 312 20.50 -5.82 -10.55
CA ILE A 312 20.68 -7.17 -10.00
C ILE A 312 21.30 -8.08 -11.07
N SER A 313 22.49 -8.61 -10.80
CA SER A 313 23.26 -9.36 -11.79
C SER A 313 22.58 -10.68 -12.19
N PRO A 314 22.84 -11.22 -13.40
CA PRO A 314 22.35 -12.54 -13.80
C PRO A 314 22.74 -13.66 -12.83
N LYS A 315 23.92 -13.57 -12.20
CA LYS A 315 24.36 -14.50 -11.15
C LYS A 315 23.42 -14.44 -9.94
N SER A 316 23.15 -13.24 -9.43
CA SER A 316 22.23 -13.03 -8.31
C SER A 316 20.80 -13.46 -8.65
N LEU A 317 20.31 -13.16 -9.85
CA LEU A 317 18.98 -13.61 -10.31
C LEU A 317 18.88 -15.14 -10.35
N THR A 318 19.96 -15.83 -10.71
CA THR A 318 20.02 -17.28 -10.65
C THR A 318 19.86 -17.76 -9.20
N GLY A 319 20.60 -17.17 -8.25
CA GLY A 319 20.46 -17.48 -6.82
C GLY A 319 19.06 -17.22 -6.27
N LEU A 320 18.45 -16.08 -6.61
CA LEU A 320 17.10 -15.72 -6.20
C LEU A 320 16.05 -16.70 -6.72
N ARG A 321 16.17 -17.15 -7.98
CA ARG A 321 15.30 -18.19 -8.55
C ARG A 321 15.48 -19.54 -7.86
N PHE A 322 16.73 -19.95 -7.61
CA PHE A 322 17.01 -21.16 -6.85
C PHE A 322 16.49 -21.11 -5.41
N ALA A 323 16.44 -19.92 -4.80
CA ALA A 323 15.86 -19.72 -3.48
C ALA A 323 14.33 -19.83 -3.47
N GLY A 324 13.67 -19.82 -4.62
CA GLY A 324 12.21 -19.97 -4.76
C GLY A 324 11.49 -18.77 -5.38
N TRP A 325 12.18 -17.65 -5.65
CA TRP A 325 11.53 -16.47 -6.23
C TRP A 325 11.21 -16.65 -7.71
N LYS A 326 9.96 -16.37 -8.09
CA LYS A 326 9.65 -15.93 -9.45
C LYS A 326 10.18 -14.50 -9.60
N THR A 327 11.01 -14.22 -10.59
CA THR A 327 11.63 -12.88 -10.75
C THR A 327 10.95 -12.09 -11.86
N ARG A 328 10.69 -10.80 -11.65
CA ARG A 328 10.19 -9.89 -12.69
C ARG A 328 10.98 -8.60 -12.69
N GLN A 329 11.54 -8.26 -13.86
CA GLN A 329 12.23 -6.98 -14.03
C GLN A 329 11.21 -5.83 -14.06
N ILE A 330 11.54 -4.72 -13.41
CA ILE A 330 10.77 -3.48 -13.34
C ILE A 330 11.69 -2.29 -13.64
N GLU A 331 11.10 -1.21 -14.14
CA GLU A 331 11.76 0.09 -14.18
C GLU A 331 11.65 0.76 -12.82
N ARG A 332 12.79 1.25 -12.31
CA ARG A 332 12.85 1.99 -11.06
C ARG A 332 12.02 3.27 -11.13
N ILE A 333 11.43 3.64 -10.00
CA ILE A 333 10.71 4.89 -9.83
C ILE A 333 11.51 5.76 -8.86
N ARG A 334 11.90 6.94 -9.33
CA ARG A 334 12.59 7.93 -8.51
C ARG A 334 11.61 8.57 -7.54
N SER A 335 11.97 8.63 -6.27
CA SER A 335 11.32 9.43 -5.24
C SER A 335 11.47 10.91 -5.60
N HIS A 336 10.38 11.57 -6.01
CA HIS A 336 10.43 12.90 -6.62
C HIS A 336 11.19 13.93 -5.75
N PHE A 337 10.86 13.96 -4.45
CA PHE A 337 11.44 14.89 -3.47
C PHE A 337 12.75 14.42 -2.84
N ALA A 338 13.25 13.23 -3.19
CA ALA A 338 14.48 12.73 -2.61
C ALA A 338 15.70 13.49 -3.14
N MET A 339 16.68 13.71 -2.25
CA MET A 339 17.99 14.21 -2.64
C MET A 339 18.65 13.26 -3.64
N LYS A 340 19.39 13.81 -4.59
CA LYS A 340 20.14 12.99 -5.53
C LYS A 340 21.16 12.13 -4.78
N ASP A 341 21.31 10.87 -5.20
CA ASP A 341 22.25 9.89 -4.64
C ASP A 341 21.98 9.54 -3.15
N SER A 342 20.81 9.90 -2.62
CA SER A 342 20.39 9.47 -1.28
C SER A 342 19.93 8.01 -1.28
N TYR A 343 20.01 7.36 -0.11
CA TYR A 343 19.62 5.95 0.03
C TYR A 343 18.15 5.68 -0.34
N ASN A 344 17.28 6.70 -0.23
CA ASN A 344 15.85 6.63 -0.51
C ASN A 344 15.44 7.15 -1.89
N GLU A 345 16.42 7.54 -2.74
CA GLU A 345 16.16 8.13 -4.07
C GLU A 345 15.27 7.24 -4.96
N TRP A 346 15.33 5.92 -4.78
CA TRP A 346 14.63 4.96 -5.63
C TRP A 346 13.57 4.13 -4.89
N ASN A 347 13.25 4.46 -3.64
CA ASN A 347 12.30 3.69 -2.82
C ASN A 347 10.89 3.67 -3.39
N TYR A 348 10.49 4.65 -4.21
CA TYR A 348 9.20 4.62 -4.90
C TYR A 348 9.07 3.47 -5.91
N SER A 349 10.16 2.75 -6.23
CA SER A 349 10.09 1.49 -6.99
C SER A 349 9.18 0.45 -6.30
N LYS A 350 8.99 0.54 -4.98
CA LYS A 350 8.02 -0.25 -4.21
C LYS A 350 6.58 -0.07 -4.71
N LEU A 351 6.23 1.08 -5.28
CA LEU A 351 4.88 1.33 -5.83
C LEU A 351 4.50 0.37 -6.97
N ARG A 352 5.48 -0.26 -7.65
CA ARG A 352 5.24 -1.28 -8.69
C ARG A 352 4.44 -2.49 -8.20
N ILE A 353 4.34 -2.71 -6.89
CA ILE A 353 3.49 -3.76 -6.28
C ILE A 353 2.02 -3.60 -6.67
N TRP A 354 1.53 -2.37 -6.85
CA TRP A 354 0.14 -2.15 -7.25
C TRP A 354 -0.13 -2.56 -8.71
N MET A 355 0.89 -2.76 -9.55
CA MET A 355 0.72 -3.23 -10.93
C MET A 355 0.50 -4.75 -11.02
N LEU A 356 0.58 -5.49 -9.92
CA LEU A 356 0.54 -6.96 -9.89
C LEU A 356 -0.89 -7.51 -10.01
N THR A 357 -1.68 -7.01 -10.96
CA THR A 357 -3.13 -7.29 -11.11
C THR A 357 -3.47 -8.73 -11.52
N TRP A 358 -2.46 -9.57 -11.77
CA TRP A 358 -2.63 -11.02 -11.90
C TRP A 358 -2.69 -11.74 -10.53
N TYR A 359 -2.47 -11.03 -9.43
CA TYR A 359 -2.78 -11.47 -8.08
C TYR A 359 -3.97 -10.70 -7.54
N ASP A 360 -4.82 -11.39 -6.79
CA ASP A 360 -5.98 -10.80 -6.13
C ASP A 360 -5.57 -10.11 -4.83
N LYS A 361 -4.51 -10.61 -4.18
CA LYS A 361 -3.91 -10.04 -2.97
C LYS A 361 -2.44 -10.41 -2.85
N VAL A 362 -1.64 -9.50 -2.32
CA VAL A 362 -0.21 -9.73 -2.06
C VAL A 362 0.15 -9.31 -0.63
N ILE A 363 1.07 -10.04 -0.02
CA ILE A 363 1.76 -9.60 1.20
C ILE A 363 3.13 -9.13 0.77
N PHE A 364 3.34 -7.82 0.81
CA PHE A 364 4.66 -7.25 0.62
C PHE A 364 5.50 -7.47 1.88
N ILE A 365 6.76 -7.90 1.71
CA ILE A 365 7.75 -8.05 2.77
C ILE A 365 9.08 -7.46 2.30
N ASP A 366 9.64 -6.51 3.05
CA ASP A 366 10.99 -5.98 2.79
C ASP A 366 12.04 -7.09 2.91
N SER A 367 13.08 -7.03 2.08
CA SER A 367 14.11 -8.08 1.98
C SER A 367 15.03 -8.21 3.20
N ASP A 368 14.83 -7.37 4.22
CA ASP A 368 15.48 -7.41 5.52
C ASP A 368 14.54 -7.86 6.66
N VAL A 369 13.43 -8.48 6.31
CA VAL A 369 12.55 -9.22 7.22
C VAL A 369 12.83 -10.72 7.11
N LEU A 370 12.68 -11.43 8.22
CA LEU A 370 12.79 -12.89 8.24
C LEU A 370 11.58 -13.51 8.96
N VAL A 371 11.02 -14.57 8.38
CA VAL A 371 9.76 -15.18 8.79
C VAL A 371 10.01 -16.46 9.59
N PHE A 372 9.42 -16.55 10.78
CA PHE A 372 9.56 -17.70 11.68
C PHE A 372 8.25 -18.49 11.85
N GLU A 373 7.10 -17.87 11.59
CA GLU A 373 5.79 -18.53 11.57
C GLU A 373 5.08 -18.30 10.24
N ASN A 374 4.22 -19.25 9.86
CA ASN A 374 3.43 -19.13 8.64
C ASN A 374 2.47 -17.93 8.73
N MET A 375 2.57 -17.01 7.76
CA MET A 375 1.75 -15.80 7.72
C MET A 375 0.64 -15.86 6.66
N ASP A 376 0.27 -17.04 6.14
CA ASP A 376 -0.75 -17.17 5.09
C ASP A 376 -2.12 -16.68 5.58
N SER A 377 -2.36 -16.72 6.90
CA SER A 377 -3.57 -16.20 7.52
C SER A 377 -3.76 -14.69 7.29
N LEU A 378 -2.69 -13.94 6.98
CA LEU A 378 -2.78 -12.50 6.71
C LEU A 378 -3.45 -12.18 5.37
N PHE A 379 -3.55 -13.13 4.44
CA PHE A 379 -4.26 -12.92 3.17
C PHE A 379 -5.78 -12.73 3.35
N VAL A 380 -6.35 -12.94 4.55
CA VAL A 380 -7.76 -12.62 4.78
C VAL A 380 -8.01 -11.13 5.00
N TYR A 381 -7.00 -10.33 5.32
CA TYR A 381 -7.17 -8.92 5.64
C TYR A 381 -7.29 -8.04 4.39
N PRO A 382 -8.03 -6.93 4.45
CA PRO A 382 -8.12 -5.99 3.33
C PRO A 382 -6.91 -5.04 3.27
N GLN A 383 -6.67 -4.42 2.11
CA GLN A 383 -5.69 -3.32 1.98
C GLN A 383 -6.20 -2.06 2.67
N LEU A 384 -5.43 -1.29 3.43
CA LEU A 384 -4.06 -1.53 3.84
C LEU A 384 -4.07 -2.10 5.26
N SER A 385 -3.48 -3.28 5.44
CA SER A 385 -3.23 -3.85 6.76
C SER A 385 -1.73 -4.01 6.97
N ALA A 386 -1.23 -3.52 8.09
CA ALA A 386 0.20 -3.47 8.38
C ALA A 386 0.44 -3.44 9.91
N ALA A 387 1.66 -3.71 10.33
CA ALA A 387 2.05 -3.49 11.72
C ALA A 387 2.28 -1.99 11.99
N ALA A 388 2.08 -1.59 13.24
CA ALA A 388 2.25 -0.22 13.66
C ALA A 388 3.72 0.23 13.68
N ASN A 389 3.91 1.54 13.61
CA ASN A 389 5.17 2.25 13.79
C ASN A 389 4.93 3.44 14.74
N ASP A 390 5.94 4.30 14.93
CA ASP A 390 5.83 5.51 15.75
C ASP A 390 4.62 6.40 15.36
N LYS A 391 3.99 7.06 16.34
CA LYS A 391 2.82 7.95 16.17
C LYS A 391 1.60 7.22 15.57
N THR A 392 0.91 7.83 14.63
CA THR A 392 -0.34 7.32 14.03
C THR A 392 -0.11 6.41 12.82
N LEU A 393 1.14 5.97 12.62
CA LEU A 393 1.66 5.50 11.34
C LEU A 393 1.89 3.99 11.35
N PHE A 394 1.84 3.38 10.17
CA PHE A 394 2.25 1.99 9.99
C PHE A 394 3.69 1.87 9.47
N ASN A 395 4.30 0.72 9.70
CA ASN A 395 5.58 0.33 9.11
C ASN A 395 5.34 -0.31 7.73
N SER A 396 6.07 0.12 6.69
CA SER A 396 5.89 -0.39 5.31
C SER A 396 6.73 -1.63 4.99
N GLY A 397 7.32 -2.27 6.01
CA GLY A 397 8.12 -3.49 5.87
C GLY A 397 7.29 -4.77 5.70
N VAL A 398 6.05 -4.79 6.21
CA VAL A 398 5.09 -5.87 5.98
C VAL A 398 3.71 -5.27 5.75
N MET A 399 3.14 -5.45 4.55
CA MET A 399 1.86 -4.85 4.16
C MET A 399 0.99 -5.81 3.36
N VAL A 400 -0.30 -5.88 3.70
CA VAL A 400 -1.32 -6.53 2.87
C VAL A 400 -1.86 -5.54 1.85
N ILE A 401 -1.75 -5.89 0.57
CA ILE A 401 -2.06 -5.03 -0.58
C ILE A 401 -2.99 -5.76 -1.55
N GLU A 402 -3.90 -5.01 -2.16
CA GLU A 402 -4.82 -5.47 -3.20
C GLU A 402 -4.47 -4.74 -4.52
N PRO A 403 -3.62 -5.35 -5.38
CA PRO A 403 -3.10 -4.69 -6.57
C PRO A 403 -4.19 -4.07 -7.45
N SER A 404 -3.91 -2.87 -7.96
CA SER A 404 -4.78 -2.13 -8.88
C SER A 404 -3.94 -1.17 -9.72
N LEU A 405 -4.14 -1.24 -11.03
CA LEU A 405 -3.49 -0.31 -11.96
C LEU A 405 -3.98 1.12 -11.74
N CYS A 406 -5.27 1.30 -11.45
CA CYS A 406 -5.83 2.61 -11.12
C CYS A 406 -5.17 3.20 -9.86
N MET A 407 -5.01 2.40 -8.81
CA MET A 407 -4.31 2.83 -7.59
C MET A 407 -2.83 3.12 -7.86
N PHE A 408 -2.16 2.33 -8.68
CA PHE A 408 -0.79 2.62 -9.11
C PHE A 408 -0.69 3.99 -9.80
N GLU A 409 -1.58 4.28 -10.76
CA GLU A 409 -1.61 5.57 -11.46
C GLU A 409 -1.88 6.74 -10.52
N ASP A 410 -2.83 6.59 -9.59
CA ASP A 410 -3.11 7.59 -8.56
C ASP A 410 -1.91 7.84 -7.63
N LEU A 411 -1.24 6.77 -7.18
CA LEU A 411 0.00 6.86 -6.39
C LEU A 411 1.10 7.58 -7.19
N MET A 412 1.25 7.29 -8.47
CA MET A 412 2.21 7.97 -9.33
C MET A 412 1.88 9.47 -9.49
N LEU A 413 0.63 9.84 -9.68
CA LEU A 413 0.22 11.26 -9.74
C LEU A 413 0.44 11.99 -8.42
N LYS A 414 0.17 11.34 -7.28
CA LYS A 414 0.40 11.88 -5.94
C LYS A 414 1.89 12.00 -5.61
N SER A 415 2.74 11.14 -6.19
CA SER A 415 4.19 11.12 -5.95
C SER A 415 4.89 12.45 -6.27
N PHE A 416 4.33 13.27 -7.16
CA PHE A 416 4.81 14.60 -7.52
C PHE A 416 4.25 15.74 -6.64
N LYS A 417 3.24 15.46 -5.81
CA LYS A 417 2.47 16.45 -5.05
C LYS A 417 2.60 16.28 -3.53
N VAL A 418 2.75 15.03 -3.08
CA VAL A 418 2.79 14.65 -1.68
C VAL A 418 4.23 14.35 -1.28
N GLU A 419 4.76 15.16 -0.38
CA GLU A 419 6.08 14.97 0.18
C GLU A 419 6.08 13.86 1.24
N SER A 420 7.06 12.96 1.16
CA SER A 420 7.25 11.90 2.15
C SER A 420 7.94 12.45 3.40
N TYR A 421 7.35 12.25 4.58
CA TYR A 421 7.92 12.78 5.84
C TYR A 421 9.33 12.26 6.16
N ASN A 422 9.74 11.12 5.58
CA ASN A 422 11.08 10.54 5.72
C ASN A 422 11.82 10.41 4.38
N GLY A 423 11.28 10.98 3.30
CA GLY A 423 11.79 10.89 1.93
C GLY A 423 11.72 9.50 1.27
N GLY A 424 11.27 8.46 1.98
CA GLY A 424 11.15 7.09 1.49
C GLY A 424 9.71 6.66 1.19
N ASP A 425 9.51 5.39 0.83
CA ASP A 425 8.19 4.82 0.55
C ASP A 425 7.26 4.83 1.76
N GLN A 426 7.76 4.51 2.96
CA GLN A 426 6.94 4.47 4.17
C GLN A 426 6.24 5.81 4.41
N GLY A 427 7.00 6.92 4.27
CA GLY A 427 6.45 8.24 4.52
C GLY A 427 5.41 8.64 3.50
N PHE A 428 5.67 8.36 2.21
CA PHE A 428 4.71 8.61 1.15
C PHE A 428 3.43 7.80 1.32
N LEU A 429 3.55 6.49 1.58
CA LEU A 429 2.40 5.60 1.74
C LEU A 429 1.55 5.99 2.95
N ASN A 430 2.14 6.45 4.05
CA ASN A 430 1.40 6.92 5.22
C ASN A 430 0.65 8.24 4.98
N GLU A 431 1.10 9.09 4.05
CA GLU A 431 0.37 10.30 3.65
C GLU A 431 -0.77 10.00 2.67
N VAL A 432 -0.65 8.93 1.86
CA VAL A 432 -1.71 8.53 0.91
C VAL A 432 -2.76 7.62 1.56
N PHE A 433 -2.34 6.65 2.37
CA PHE A 433 -3.19 5.72 3.09
C PHE A 433 -3.29 6.13 4.55
N THR A 434 -4.26 6.98 4.88
CA THR A 434 -4.47 7.43 6.26
C THR A 434 -5.30 6.44 7.06
N TRP A 435 -6.24 5.71 6.43
CA TRP A 435 -7.06 4.69 7.09
C TRP A 435 -6.52 3.27 6.83
N TRP A 436 -5.85 2.72 7.83
CA TRP A 436 -5.21 1.41 7.80
C TRP A 436 -5.60 0.53 8.99
N HIS A 437 -5.38 -0.77 8.88
CA HIS A 437 -5.78 -1.75 9.89
C HIS A 437 -4.56 -2.38 10.58
N ARG A 438 -4.54 -2.34 11.92
CA ARG A 438 -3.38 -2.81 12.70
C ARG A 438 -3.29 -4.33 12.72
N LEU A 439 -2.17 -4.85 12.24
CA LEU A 439 -1.74 -6.22 12.47
C LEU A 439 -0.92 -6.30 13.77
N PRO A 440 -0.88 -7.48 14.43
CA PRO A 440 -0.06 -7.68 15.61
C PRO A 440 1.41 -7.33 15.37
N SER A 441 2.06 -6.67 16.32
CA SER A 441 3.48 -6.31 16.25
C SER A 441 4.39 -7.51 15.93
N LYS A 442 4.02 -8.72 16.35
CA LYS A 442 4.77 -9.95 16.09
C LYS A 442 4.90 -10.34 14.61
N VAL A 443 4.06 -9.81 13.72
CA VAL A 443 4.16 -10.06 12.26
C VAL A 443 5.20 -9.18 11.57
N ASN A 444 5.72 -8.17 12.28
CA ASN A 444 6.75 -7.25 11.82
C ASN A 444 7.50 -6.67 13.03
N PHE A 445 8.15 -7.54 13.80
CA PHE A 445 8.85 -7.13 15.01
C PHE A 445 10.11 -6.34 14.65
N LEU A 446 10.10 -5.03 14.90
CA LEU A 446 11.22 -4.16 14.59
C LEU A 446 12.39 -4.45 15.52
N LYS A 447 13.57 -4.75 14.97
CA LYS A 447 14.83 -4.94 15.73
C LYS A 447 15.34 -3.59 16.26
N ILE A 448 14.65 -3.02 17.26
CA ILE A 448 14.95 -1.73 17.89
C ILE A 448 14.74 -1.81 19.41
N PHE A 449 15.77 -1.48 20.17
CA PHE A 449 15.88 -1.61 21.62
C PHE A 449 16.34 -0.28 22.23
N ASN A 450 15.40 0.65 22.40
CA ASN A 450 15.62 1.86 23.23
C ASN A 450 15.56 1.46 24.71
N GLY A 451 16.41 2.04 25.58
CA GLY A 451 16.67 1.62 26.97
C GLY A 451 15.48 1.12 27.83
N ASN A 452 15.77 0.32 28.86
CA ASN A 452 14.84 -0.45 29.72
C ASN A 452 13.83 -1.37 29.01
N LYS A 453 13.58 -1.25 27.70
CA LYS A 453 12.94 -2.31 26.92
C LYS A 453 13.92 -3.47 26.88
N SER A 454 13.54 -4.57 27.51
CA SER A 454 14.38 -5.75 27.66
C SER A 454 14.99 -6.14 26.31
N GLU A 455 16.28 -6.47 26.31
CA GLU A 455 17.01 -7.15 25.22
C GLU A 455 16.39 -8.50 24.79
N LYS A 456 15.20 -8.83 25.32
CA LYS A 456 14.46 -10.05 25.09
C LYS A 456 13.64 -9.92 23.81
N ILE A 457 14.00 -10.77 22.86
CA ILE A 457 13.18 -11.10 21.71
C ILE A 457 12.10 -12.05 22.20
N PRO A 458 10.80 -11.79 21.94
CA PRO A 458 9.74 -12.74 22.24
C PRO A 458 9.96 -14.09 21.53
N ASP A 459 9.58 -15.17 22.18
CA ASP A 459 9.75 -16.51 21.60
C ASP A 459 8.70 -16.81 20.50
N ASP A 460 7.55 -16.14 20.54
CA ASP A 460 6.37 -16.35 19.69
C ASP A 460 6.24 -15.32 18.54
N LEU A 461 7.38 -14.84 18.02
CA LEU A 461 7.39 -13.92 16.88
C LEU A 461 7.09 -14.63 15.56
N SER A 462 6.25 -14.02 14.73
CA SER A 462 6.01 -14.48 13.37
C SER A 462 7.07 -13.97 12.40
N ALA A 463 7.59 -12.75 12.58
CA ALA A 463 8.70 -12.22 11.79
C ALA A 463 9.53 -11.15 12.53
N ILE A 464 10.82 -11.06 12.21
CA ILE A 464 11.73 -10.00 12.68
C ILE A 464 12.15 -9.12 11.50
N HIS A 465 12.04 -7.81 11.66
CA HIS A 465 12.50 -6.81 10.71
C HIS A 465 13.84 -6.21 11.17
N TYR A 466 14.91 -6.52 10.45
CA TYR A 466 16.28 -6.21 10.83
C TYR A 466 16.67 -4.77 10.48
N LEU A 467 16.42 -3.83 11.39
CA LEU A 467 16.91 -2.46 11.30
C LEU A 467 18.43 -2.36 11.58
N GLY A 468 19.04 -1.23 11.22
CA GLY A 468 20.48 -1.00 11.37
C GLY A 468 21.33 -1.72 10.32
N LEU A 469 22.52 -2.19 10.71
CA LEU A 469 23.34 -3.07 9.87
C LEU A 469 22.68 -4.44 9.78
N LYS A 470 22.62 -4.98 8.55
CA LYS A 470 21.95 -6.24 8.28
C LYS A 470 22.85 -7.43 8.67
N PRO A 471 22.28 -8.56 9.15
CA PRO A 471 23.08 -9.68 9.67
C PRO A 471 24.12 -10.22 8.70
N TRP A 472 23.77 -10.35 7.41
CA TRP A 472 24.70 -10.83 6.37
C TRP A 472 25.88 -9.89 6.11
N MET A 473 25.82 -8.64 6.59
CA MET A 473 26.90 -7.66 6.49
C MET A 473 27.78 -7.57 7.74
N CYS A 474 27.52 -8.41 8.74
CA CYS A 474 28.33 -8.61 9.93
C CYS A 474 29.03 -9.96 9.85
N TYR A 475 30.04 -10.20 10.69
CA TYR A 475 30.48 -11.57 10.96
C TYR A 475 29.39 -12.34 11.72
N ARG A 476 29.44 -13.67 11.64
CA ARG A 476 28.52 -14.55 12.37
C ARG A 476 28.59 -14.40 13.88
N ASP A 477 29.78 -14.08 14.40
CA ASP A 477 30.09 -14.23 15.82
C ASP A 477 29.26 -13.34 16.76
N TYR A 478 28.81 -12.16 16.32
CA TYR A 478 27.94 -11.24 17.07
C TYR A 478 27.31 -10.17 16.16
N ASP A 479 26.31 -9.44 16.65
CA ASP A 479 25.69 -8.33 15.93
C ASP A 479 26.64 -7.13 15.81
N CYS A 480 27.19 -6.88 14.63
CA CYS A 480 28.14 -5.78 14.42
C CYS A 480 27.54 -4.36 14.60
N ASN A 481 26.24 -4.22 14.87
CA ASN A 481 25.67 -2.97 15.36
C ASN A 481 26.25 -2.56 16.72
N TRP A 482 26.75 -3.51 17.54
CA TRP A 482 27.42 -3.23 18.81
C TRP A 482 28.67 -2.34 18.65
N ASP A 483 29.40 -2.46 17.55
CA ASP A 483 30.63 -1.70 17.28
C ASP A 483 30.38 -0.21 17.00
N MET A 484 29.12 0.20 16.87
CA MET A 484 28.74 1.57 16.51
C MET A 484 27.77 2.13 17.53
N LYS A 485 28.24 3.03 18.41
CA LYS A 485 27.40 3.67 19.46
C LYS A 485 26.04 4.19 18.94
N ALA A 486 26.02 4.83 17.77
CA ALA A 486 24.80 5.35 17.15
C ALA A 486 23.83 4.27 16.63
N ARG A 487 24.26 3.00 16.56
CA ARG A 487 23.47 1.85 16.09
C ARG A 487 23.23 0.79 17.17
N GLN A 488 23.77 0.95 18.37
CA GLN A 488 23.55 0.01 19.48
C GLN A 488 22.06 -0.18 19.80
N VAL A 489 21.22 0.82 19.50
CA VAL A 489 19.77 0.71 19.55
C VAL A 489 19.21 -0.44 18.67
N PHE A 490 19.92 -0.86 17.64
CA PHE A 490 19.52 -1.98 16.78
C PHE A 490 20.30 -3.28 17.07
N ALA A 491 21.20 -3.26 18.05
CA ALA A 491 22.09 -4.39 18.32
C ALA A 491 21.39 -5.43 19.19
N ASN A 492 21.39 -6.69 18.74
CA ASN A 492 20.91 -7.82 19.54
C ASN A 492 21.46 -9.15 19.00
N ASP A 493 22.26 -9.85 19.81
CA ASP A 493 22.91 -11.09 19.38
C ASP A 493 21.93 -12.24 19.18
N LYS A 494 20.83 -12.30 19.94
CA LYS A 494 19.79 -13.33 19.72
C LYS A 494 19.07 -13.12 18.39
N ALA A 495 18.84 -11.88 17.98
CA ALA A 495 18.23 -11.58 16.67
C ALA A 495 19.20 -12.00 15.56
N HIS A 496 20.47 -11.68 15.75
CA HIS A 496 21.54 -12.05 14.83
C HIS A 496 21.68 -13.56 14.69
N GLU A 497 21.69 -14.29 15.81
CA GLU A 497 21.70 -15.76 15.84
C GLU A 497 20.50 -16.36 15.10
N LYS A 498 19.28 -15.84 15.33
CA LYS A 498 18.08 -16.28 14.60
C LYS A 498 18.20 -16.12 13.08
N TRP A 499 18.89 -15.08 12.60
CA TRP A 499 19.16 -14.94 11.17
C TRP A 499 20.11 -16.04 10.67
N TRP A 500 21.16 -16.34 11.44
CA TRP A 500 22.13 -17.39 11.14
C TRP A 500 21.53 -18.78 11.17
N GLN A 501 20.54 -19.04 12.01
CA GLN A 501 19.79 -20.30 12.02
C GLN A 501 19.10 -20.56 10.67
N VAL A 502 18.51 -19.54 10.05
CA VAL A 502 17.93 -19.67 8.69
C VAL A 502 19.02 -19.83 7.63
N TYR A 503 20.13 -19.11 7.76
CA TYR A 503 21.28 -19.29 6.87
C TYR A 503 21.80 -20.73 6.91
N ASP A 504 21.92 -21.32 8.10
CA ASP A 504 22.45 -22.68 8.27
C ASP A 504 21.46 -23.74 7.78
N ALA A 505 20.15 -23.45 7.86
CA ALA A 505 19.10 -24.32 7.37
C ALA A 505 18.90 -24.27 5.84
N MET A 506 19.37 -23.22 5.14
CA MET A 506 19.23 -23.14 3.68
C MET A 506 20.28 -24.01 2.94
N PRO A 507 19.96 -24.49 1.72
CA PRO A 507 20.89 -25.25 0.90
C PRO A 507 22.26 -24.57 0.74
N GLU A 508 23.34 -25.36 0.81
CA GLU A 508 24.73 -24.86 0.71
C GLU A 508 24.98 -24.05 -0.58
N LYS A 509 24.32 -24.42 -1.68
CA LYS A 509 24.37 -23.68 -2.95
C LYS A 509 23.79 -22.26 -2.87
N LEU A 510 22.94 -21.96 -1.88
CA LEU A 510 22.41 -20.62 -1.63
C LEU A 510 23.32 -19.81 -0.70
N GLN A 511 24.02 -20.47 0.22
CA GLN A 511 24.92 -19.83 1.19
C GLN A 511 26.03 -19.00 0.50
N GLN A 512 26.53 -19.44 -0.65
CA GLN A 512 27.55 -18.71 -1.43
C GLN A 512 27.10 -17.31 -1.89
N TYR A 513 25.80 -17.03 -1.97
CA TYR A 513 25.27 -15.70 -2.34
C TYR A 513 25.25 -14.71 -1.17
N CYS A 514 25.69 -15.17 0.01
CA CYS A 514 25.76 -14.41 1.25
C CYS A 514 27.22 -14.21 1.72
N GLY A 515 28.17 -14.28 0.79
CA GLY A 515 29.59 -14.01 1.04
C GLY A 515 29.87 -12.54 1.38
N LEU A 516 30.99 -12.29 2.06
CA LEU A 516 31.45 -10.93 2.36
C LEU A 516 32.30 -10.40 1.21
N THR A 517 32.04 -9.17 0.76
CA THR A 517 32.95 -8.47 -0.16
C THR A 517 34.15 -7.90 0.59
N GLU A 518 35.22 -7.56 -0.13
CA GLU A 518 36.38 -6.85 0.44
C GLU A 518 35.98 -5.58 1.18
N HIS A 519 35.07 -4.79 0.59
CA HIS A 519 34.57 -3.56 1.19
C HIS A 519 33.77 -3.83 2.49
N MET A 520 32.94 -4.87 2.51
CA MET A 520 32.20 -5.27 3.71
C MET A 520 33.16 -5.70 4.83
N ASN A 521 34.13 -6.56 4.50
CA ASN A 521 35.14 -7.03 5.43
C ASN A 521 35.99 -5.88 6.00
N TRP A 522 36.45 -4.97 5.14
CA TRP A 522 37.16 -3.76 5.54
C TRP A 522 36.32 -2.89 6.50
N ARG A 523 35.03 -2.69 6.19
CA ARG A 523 34.11 -1.90 7.02
C ARG A 523 33.94 -2.50 8.40
N ILE A 524 33.74 -3.82 8.50
CA ILE A 524 33.61 -4.53 9.77
C ILE A 524 34.88 -4.32 10.61
N ASN A 525 36.06 -4.58 10.04
CA ASN A 525 37.33 -4.43 10.73
C ASN A 525 37.61 -2.98 11.15
N LYS A 526 37.24 -2.00 10.32
CA LYS A 526 37.33 -0.57 10.65
C LYS A 526 36.51 -0.23 11.90
N TRP A 527 35.24 -0.64 11.96
CA TRP A 527 34.38 -0.32 13.10
C TRP A 527 34.78 -1.07 14.37
N ARG A 528 35.18 -2.33 14.28
CA ARG A 528 35.78 -3.07 15.40
C ARG A 528 37.00 -2.34 15.99
N ARG A 529 37.88 -1.81 15.15
CA ARG A 529 39.05 -1.01 15.61
C ARG A 529 38.63 0.29 16.28
N ILE A 530 37.62 0.97 15.74
CA ILE A 530 37.07 2.21 16.34
C ILE A 530 36.45 1.90 17.71
N ALA A 531 35.64 0.85 17.81
CA ALA A 531 35.02 0.39 19.05
C ALA A 531 36.07 0.04 20.13
N ARG A 532 37.14 -0.68 19.75
CA ARG A 532 38.30 -0.95 20.61
C ARG A 532 38.97 0.32 21.11
N ASN A 533 39.26 1.26 20.22
CA ASN A 533 39.92 2.52 20.58
C ASN A 533 39.05 3.38 21.51
N LEU A 534 37.73 3.32 21.33
CA LEU A 534 36.76 3.98 22.20
C LEU A 534 36.49 3.21 23.50
N ARG A 535 36.99 1.98 23.65
CA ARG A 535 36.73 1.07 24.77
C ARG A 535 35.23 0.97 25.07
N LEU A 536 34.44 0.66 24.04
CA LEU A 536 33.00 0.50 24.23
C LEU A 536 32.74 -0.57 25.30
N PRO A 537 31.86 -0.28 26.29
CA PRO A 537 31.72 -1.08 27.51
C PRO A 537 31.04 -2.42 27.31
N ASP A 538 30.38 -2.64 26.17
CA ASP A 538 29.78 -3.92 25.80
C ASP A 538 30.83 -4.97 25.36
N GLU A 539 32.06 -4.55 25.07
CA GLU A 539 33.22 -5.39 24.73
C GLU A 539 33.05 -6.36 23.54
N HIS A 540 32.00 -6.25 22.73
CA HIS A 540 31.78 -7.15 21.57
C HIS A 540 32.92 -7.07 20.53
N TRP A 541 33.57 -5.90 20.43
CA TRP A 541 34.74 -5.70 19.58
C TRP A 541 35.94 -6.60 19.94
N ASN A 542 35.93 -7.21 21.13
CA ASN A 542 36.96 -8.13 21.62
C ASN A 542 36.63 -9.61 21.35
N ILE A 543 35.40 -9.93 20.90
CA ILE A 543 35.01 -11.30 20.55
C ILE A 543 35.89 -11.83 19.41
N ALA A 544 36.39 -13.05 19.54
CA ALA A 544 37.19 -13.71 18.51
C ALA A 544 36.34 -14.04 17.28
N VAL A 545 36.81 -13.69 16.09
CA VAL A 545 36.06 -13.90 14.83
C VAL A 545 36.37 -15.28 14.27
N THR A 546 35.34 -16.12 14.21
CA THR A 546 35.42 -17.50 13.67
C THR A 546 34.73 -17.65 12.32
N ASP A 547 34.01 -16.62 11.85
CA ASP A 547 33.31 -16.63 10.57
C ASP A 547 34.27 -16.93 9.39
N PRO A 548 34.07 -18.02 8.63
CA PRO A 548 34.97 -18.40 7.54
C PRO A 548 34.91 -17.43 6.36
N ARG A 549 33.87 -16.61 6.24
CA ARG A 549 33.74 -15.61 5.17
C ARG A 549 34.80 -14.51 5.26
N GLN A 550 35.45 -14.33 6.41
CA GLN A 550 36.55 -13.36 6.56
C GLN A 550 37.77 -13.70 5.67
N TYR A 551 37.93 -14.98 5.31
CA TYR A 551 39.02 -15.46 4.44
C TYR A 551 38.56 -15.77 3.02
N ASN A 552 37.25 -16.05 2.83
CA ASN A 552 36.65 -16.41 1.55
C ASN A 552 35.79 -15.25 1.01
N LEU A 553 36.45 -14.15 0.65
CA LEU A 553 35.77 -12.95 0.18
C LEU A 553 35.26 -13.13 -1.26
N VAL A 554 34.05 -12.61 -1.51
CA VAL A 554 33.47 -12.57 -2.85
C VAL A 554 33.87 -11.27 -3.55
N GLN A 555 34.10 -11.36 -4.86
CA GLN A 555 34.41 -10.21 -5.72
C GLN A 555 33.21 -9.28 -5.89
#